data_AF-A0A3A4NY82-F1
#
_entry.id   AF-A0A3A4NY82-F1
#
_cell.length_a   1.000
_cell.length_b   1.000
_cell.length_c   1.000
_cell.angle_alpha   90.00
_cell.angle_beta   90.00
_cell.angle_gamma   90.00
#
_symmetry.space_group_name_H-M   'P 1'
#
loop_
_entity.id
_entity.type
_entity.pdbx_description
1 polymer ?
#
loop_
_entity_poly.entity_id
_entity_poly.type
_entity_poly.pdbx_seq_one_letter_code
_entity_poly.pdbx_strand_id
1 'polypeptide(L)'
;MNRMGMKMVFVVVFAMAAWGAESATITVAKDGTGNVASVQHALLLAQNGDEIVIADNAVYEEDITAGAVANLVASFTLRAAAGQHPTIRAVNQSSRLAVLGIPGVD
;
A
#
# COMPACT_ATOMS: atom_id res chain seq x y z
N MET A 1 29.90 3.21 36.91
CA MET A 1 30.10 2.91 35.47
C MET A 1 28.73 2.63 34.86
N ASN A 2 28.24 3.56 34.04
CA ASN A 2 26.93 3.52 33.41
C ASN A 2 26.90 2.48 32.29
N ARG A 3 25.88 1.62 32.26
CA ARG A 3 25.39 1.03 31.02
C ARG A 3 23.91 1.37 30.90
N MET A 4 23.69 2.38 30.08
CA MET A 4 22.41 2.95 29.69
C MET A 4 21.75 2.00 28.68
N GLY A 5 20.85 1.14 29.17
CA GLY A 5 19.99 0.30 28.34
C GLY A 5 18.77 1.11 27.90
N MET A 6 18.69 1.37 26.60
CA MET A 6 17.65 2.12 25.89
C MET A 6 16.24 1.67 26.32
N LYS A 7 15.50 2.53 27.03
CA LYS A 7 14.06 2.31 27.27
C LYS A 7 13.32 2.57 25.96
N MET A 8 12.96 1.52 25.25
CA MET A 8 12.15 1.59 24.05
C MET A 8 10.73 2.03 24.43
N VAL A 9 10.46 3.32 24.30
CA VAL A 9 9.13 3.90 24.55
C VAL A 9 8.26 3.59 23.35
N PHE A 10 7.35 2.62 23.48
CA PHE A 10 6.24 2.44 22.55
C PHE A 10 5.20 3.52 22.83
N VAL A 11 5.26 4.62 22.07
CA VAL A 11 4.20 5.64 22.09
C VAL A 11 3.07 5.12 21.21
N VAL A 12 2.04 4.54 21.83
CA VAL A 12 0.77 4.27 21.15
C VAL A 12 -0.03 5.57 21.19
N VAL A 13 0.02 6.35 20.11
CA VAL A 13 -0.84 7.53 19.94
C VAL A 13 -2.22 7.04 19.50
N PHE A 14 -3.14 6.93 20.44
CA PHE A 14 -4.56 6.72 20.14
C PHE A 14 -5.21 8.08 19.90
N ALA A 15 -5.22 8.54 18.65
CA ALA A 15 -5.98 9.72 18.26
C ALA A 15 -7.43 9.32 18.03
N MET A 16 -8.33 9.68 18.94
CA MET A 16 -9.77 9.72 18.66
C MET A 16 -10.01 10.83 17.63
N ALA A 17 -10.37 10.47 16.40
CA ALA A 17 -10.72 11.43 15.36
C ALA A 17 -12.24 11.41 15.08
N ALA A 18 -12.75 12.62 14.90
CA ALA A 18 -14.14 13.02 14.86
C ALA A 18 -14.96 12.39 13.71
N TRP A 19 -16.28 12.37 13.90
CA TRP A 19 -17.29 12.04 12.90
C TRP A 19 -17.27 13.08 11.77
N GLY A 20 -16.50 12.80 10.73
CA GLY A 20 -16.49 13.47 9.45
C GLY A 20 -15.99 12.47 8.42
N ALA A 21 -16.60 12.42 7.24
CA ALA A 21 -16.10 11.63 6.12
C ALA A 21 -14.83 12.29 5.57
N GLU A 22 -13.77 12.29 6.38
CA GLU A 22 -12.46 12.76 5.98
C GLU A 22 -11.78 11.60 5.26
N SER A 23 -11.27 11.88 4.05
CA SER A 23 -10.41 10.96 3.31
C SER A 23 -9.31 10.43 4.23
N ALA A 24 -9.31 9.13 4.51
CA ALA A 24 -8.31 8.53 5.38
C ALA A 24 -7.04 8.24 4.57
N THR A 25 -5.88 8.42 5.19
CA THR A 25 -4.60 8.05 4.57
C THR A 25 -4.18 6.65 5.02
N ILE A 26 -4.03 5.73 4.08
CA ILE A 26 -3.46 4.39 4.28
C ILE A 26 -2.02 4.41 3.79
N THR A 27 -1.07 4.23 4.71
CA THR A 27 0.36 4.19 4.40
C THR A 27 0.82 2.78 4.08
N VAL A 28 1.55 2.60 2.98
CA VAL A 28 2.16 1.33 2.56
C VAL A 28 3.67 1.42 2.71
N ALA A 29 4.27 0.47 3.42
CA ALA A 29 5.72 0.30 3.46
C ALA A 29 6.08 -1.19 3.61
N LYS A 30 6.94 -1.70 2.74
CA LYS A 30 7.32 -3.12 2.67
C LYS A 30 8.12 -3.58 3.90
N ASP A 31 8.78 -2.65 4.58
CA ASP A 31 9.52 -2.88 5.83
C ASP A 31 8.62 -2.96 7.08
N GLY A 32 7.31 -2.74 6.92
CA GLY A 32 6.33 -2.80 8.00
C GLY A 32 6.18 -1.50 8.79
N THR A 33 6.80 -0.40 8.37
CA THR A 33 6.63 0.92 9.01
C THR A 33 5.32 1.62 8.64
N GLY A 34 4.64 1.15 7.58
CA GLY A 34 3.32 1.61 7.15
C GLY A 34 2.16 0.92 7.87
N ASN A 35 0.93 1.32 7.56
CA ASN A 35 -0.29 0.63 8.03
C ASN A 35 -0.37 -0.80 7.49
N VAL A 36 0.09 -1.01 6.26
CA VAL A 36 0.18 -2.31 5.59
C VAL A 36 1.48 -2.43 4.79
N ALA A 37 1.86 -3.65 4.43
CA ALA A 37 3.09 -3.94 3.68
C ALA A 37 2.89 -4.16 2.17
N SER A 38 1.66 -4.05 1.67
CA SER A 38 1.33 -4.27 0.26
C SER A 38 0.22 -3.35 -0.22
N VAL A 39 0.25 -2.98 -1.50
CA VAL A 39 -0.72 -2.08 -2.13
C VAL A 39 -2.07 -2.79 -2.28
N GLN A 40 -2.09 -4.09 -2.60
CA GLN A 40 -3.34 -4.84 -2.70
C GLN A 40 -4.08 -4.92 -1.36
N HIS A 41 -3.36 -5.02 -0.23
CA HIS A 41 -3.99 -4.99 1.08
C HIS A 41 -4.54 -3.61 1.41
N ALA A 42 -3.84 -2.53 1.02
CA ALA A 42 -4.36 -1.17 1.17
C ALA A 42 -5.68 -0.98 0.41
N LEU A 43 -5.79 -1.49 -0.82
CA LEU A 43 -7.01 -1.42 -1.63
C LEU A 43 -8.20 -2.18 -1.02
N LEU A 44 -7.94 -3.27 -0.28
CA LEU A 44 -8.98 -4.03 0.43
C LEU A 44 -9.52 -3.29 1.65
N LEU A 45 -8.69 -2.43 2.26
CA LEU A 45 -9.05 -1.65 3.45
C LEU A 45 -9.59 -0.27 3.11
N ALA A 46 -9.27 0.25 1.94
CA ALA A 46 -9.68 1.57 1.49
C ALA A 46 -11.20 1.72 1.44
N GLN A 47 -11.65 2.94 1.70
CA GLN A 47 -13.00 3.42 1.46
C GLN A 47 -13.00 4.44 0.33
N ASN A 48 -14.18 4.74 -0.23
CA ASN A 48 -14.29 5.70 -1.32
C ASN A 48 -13.82 7.08 -0.87
N GLY A 49 -12.85 7.63 -1.59
CA GLY A 49 -12.23 8.92 -1.30
C GLY A 49 -10.92 8.82 -0.51
N ASP A 50 -10.50 7.65 -0.05
CA ASP A 50 -9.25 7.47 0.68
C ASP A 50 -8.00 7.71 -0.18
N GLU A 51 -6.90 7.99 0.50
CA GLU A 51 -5.58 8.13 -0.08
C GLU A 51 -4.66 6.99 0.35
N ILE A 52 -4.07 6.30 -0.60
CA ILE A 52 -3.04 5.28 -0.39
C ILE A 52 -1.69 5.92 -0.71
N VAL A 53 -0.80 5.98 0.28
CA VAL A 53 0.54 6.58 0.17
C VAL A 53 1.61 5.52 0.36
N ILE A 54 2.45 5.32 -0.64
CA ILE A 54 3.62 4.42 -0.53
C ILE A 54 4.80 5.22 0.04
N ALA A 55 5.28 4.82 1.21
CA ALA A 55 6.24 5.57 2.02
C ALA A 55 7.70 5.15 1.84
N ASP A 56 7.98 4.19 0.96
CA ASP A 56 9.34 3.71 0.66
C ASP A 56 9.63 3.63 -0.85
N ASN A 57 10.88 3.28 -1.18
CA ASN A 57 11.37 3.08 -2.55
C ASN A 57 11.37 1.60 -2.97
N ALA A 58 10.60 0.75 -2.31
CA ALA A 58 10.67 -0.69 -2.57
C ALA A 58 10.06 -1.08 -3.93
N VAL A 59 10.44 -2.28 -4.39
CA VAL A 59 9.74 -2.97 -5.49
C VAL A 59 8.65 -3.85 -4.90
N TYR A 60 7.42 -3.59 -5.31
CA TYR A 60 6.22 -4.32 -4.93
C TYR A 60 5.85 -5.28 -6.06
N GLU A 61 6.14 -6.56 -5.87
CA GLU A 61 5.77 -7.63 -6.80
C GLU A 61 4.35 -8.08 -6.43
N GLU A 62 3.33 -7.51 -7.09
CA GLU A 62 1.93 -7.69 -6.73
C GLU A 62 1.03 -7.89 -7.97
N ASP A 63 -0.09 -8.58 -7.79
CA ASP A 63 -1.19 -8.60 -8.77
C ASP A 63 -2.30 -7.67 -8.27
N ILE A 64 -2.32 -6.45 -8.80
CA ILE A 64 -3.23 -5.41 -8.34
C ILE A 64 -4.55 -5.50 -9.09
N THR A 65 -5.62 -5.74 -8.34
CA THR A 65 -7.00 -5.55 -8.78
C THR A 65 -7.56 -4.29 -8.12
N ALA A 66 -8.20 -3.43 -8.91
CA ALA A 66 -8.85 -2.22 -8.42
C ALA A 66 -10.19 -1.98 -9.14
N GLY A 67 -11.09 -1.25 -8.48
CA GLY A 67 -12.36 -0.80 -9.04
C GLY A 67 -13.60 -1.62 -8.64
N ALA A 68 -14.77 -1.01 -8.84
CA ALA A 68 -16.06 -1.50 -8.38
C ALA A 68 -16.44 -2.91 -8.87
N VAL A 69 -15.93 -3.31 -10.04
CA VAL A 69 -16.18 -4.63 -10.65
C VAL A 69 -15.63 -5.78 -9.78
N ALA A 70 -14.68 -5.49 -8.89
CA ALA A 70 -14.07 -6.44 -7.97
C ALA A 70 -14.61 -6.33 -6.52
N ASN A 71 -15.75 -5.66 -6.30
CA ASN A 71 -16.21 -5.26 -4.97
C ASN A 71 -15.21 -4.39 -4.19
N LEU A 72 -14.28 -3.73 -4.91
CA LEU A 72 -13.30 -2.79 -4.34
C LEU A 72 -13.81 -1.36 -4.51
N VAL A 73 -13.16 -0.43 -3.80
CA VAL A 73 -13.48 1.00 -3.90
C VAL A 73 -13.44 1.52 -5.33
N ALA A 74 -14.41 2.38 -5.64
CA ALA A 74 -14.59 2.98 -6.96
C ALA A 74 -13.80 4.28 -7.13
N SER A 75 -13.44 4.95 -6.03
CA SER A 75 -12.67 6.19 -6.01
C SER A 75 -11.65 6.16 -4.89
N PHE A 76 -10.37 6.33 -5.23
CA PHE A 76 -9.27 6.44 -4.28
C PHE A 76 -8.10 7.15 -4.98
N THR A 77 -7.19 7.71 -4.19
CA THR A 77 -5.91 8.21 -4.68
C THR A 77 -4.82 7.20 -4.35
N LEU A 78 -3.95 6.88 -5.30
CA LEU A 78 -2.72 6.13 -5.05
C LEU A 78 -1.54 6.99 -5.46
N ARG A 79 -0.61 7.25 -4.52
CA ARG A 79 0.60 8.02 -4.80
C ARG A 79 1.80 7.55 -3.99
N ALA A 80 2.98 7.96 -4.44
CA ALA A 80 4.19 7.89 -3.64
C ALA A 80 4.22 9.07 -2.63
N ALA A 81 4.84 8.84 -1.48
CA ALA A 81 5.25 9.92 -0.59
C ALA A 81 6.28 10.83 -1.28
N ALA A 82 6.40 12.08 -0.83
CA ALA A 82 7.30 13.04 -1.45
C ALA A 82 8.76 12.53 -1.43
N GLY A 83 9.41 12.58 -2.59
CA GLY A 83 10.79 12.09 -2.76
C GLY A 83 10.94 10.56 -2.83
N GLN A 84 9.82 9.81 -2.80
CA GLN A 84 9.83 8.36 -3.01
C GLN A 84 9.45 8.03 -4.47
N HIS A 85 10.06 6.96 -4.97
CA HIS A 85 9.91 6.41 -6.31
C HIS A 85 9.72 4.88 -6.25
N PRO A 86 8.66 4.39 -5.60
CA PRO A 86 8.36 2.96 -5.55
C PRO A 86 8.06 2.41 -6.94
N THR A 87 8.35 1.13 -7.14
CA THR A 87 7.97 0.41 -8.36
C THR A 87 6.96 -0.66 -8.02
N ILE A 88 5.79 -0.62 -8.65
CA ILE A 88 4.84 -1.74 -8.61
C ILE A 88 5.07 -2.56 -9.87
N ARG A 89 5.44 -3.83 -9.68
CA ARG A 89 5.67 -4.79 -10.76
C ARG A 89 4.63 -5.89 -10.69
N ALA A 90 4.03 -6.17 -11.84
CA ALA A 90 3.02 -7.20 -11.98
C ALA A 90 3.67 -8.59 -11.90
N VAL A 91 3.17 -9.46 -11.01
CA VAL A 91 3.63 -10.86 -10.90
C VAL A 91 3.05 -11.79 -11.98
N ASN A 92 2.07 -11.32 -12.76
CA ASN A 92 1.36 -12.09 -13.79
C ASN A 92 1.86 -11.81 -15.22
N GLN A 93 3.16 -11.56 -15.41
CA GLN A 93 3.71 -11.19 -16.73
C GLN A 93 3.38 -12.21 -17.85
N SER A 94 3.36 -13.51 -17.54
CA SER A 94 2.98 -14.58 -18.48
C SER A 94 1.52 -14.48 -18.94
N SER A 95 0.59 -14.16 -18.03
CA SER A 95 -0.84 -14.00 -18.35
C SER A 95 -1.12 -12.76 -19.21
N ARG A 96 -0.35 -11.68 -19.06
CA ARG A 96 -0.51 -10.48 -19.90
C ARG A 96 0.02 -10.70 -21.32
N LEU A 97 1.08 -11.49 -21.50
CA LEU A 97 1.57 -11.88 -22.83
C LEU A 97 0.54 -12.76 -23.56
N ALA A 98 -0.13 -13.66 -22.84
CA ALA A 98 -1.20 -14.49 -23.40
C ALA A 98 -2.40 -13.67 -23.92
N VAL A 99 -2.78 -12.57 -23.22
CA VAL A 99 -3.80 -11.62 -23.70
C VAL A 99 -3.36 -10.90 -24.99
N LEU A 100 -2.06 -10.76 -25.22
CA LEU A 100 -1.48 -10.20 -26.45
C LEU A 100 -1.22 -11.26 -27.53
N GLY A 101 -1.66 -12.50 -27.32
CA GLY A 101 -1.45 -13.61 -28.26
C GLY A 101 0.00 -14.10 -28.34
N ILE A 102 0.84 -13.74 -27.37
CA ILE A 102 2.23 -14.21 -27.28
C ILE A 102 2.24 -15.38 -26.28
N PRO A 103 2.52 -16.62 -26.73
CA PRO A 103 2.65 -17.76 -25.84
C PRO A 103 3.78 -17.49 -24.83
N GLY A 104 3.49 -17.61 -23.53
CA GLY A 104 4.52 -17.59 -22.50
C GLY A 104 5.43 -18.79 -22.67
N VAL A 105 6.74 -18.56 -22.68
CA VAL A 105 7.74 -19.63 -22.54
C VAL A 105 7.82 -20.00 -21.06
N ASP A 106 7.50 -21.26 -20.77
CA ASP A 106 7.76 -21.95 -19.50
C ASP A 106 9.27 -22.05 -19.24
#